data_AF-A0A9D4XAE9-F1
#
_entry.id   AF-A0A9D4XAE9-F1
#
_cell.length_a   1.000
_cell.length_b   1.000
_cell.length_c   1.000
_cell.angle_alpha   90.00
_cell.angle_beta   90.00
_cell.angle_gamma   90.00
#
_symmetry.space_group_name_H-M   'P 1'
#
loop_
_entity.id
_entity.type
_entity.pdbx_description
1 polymer ?
#
loop_
_entity_poly.entity_id
_entity_poly.type
_entity_poly.pdbx_seq_one_letter_code
_entity_poly.pdbx_strand_id
1 'polypeptide(L)'
;YELILETNKHCVELCKPGASIRQIHNRSVEMLQKGLKEFGILKGFGSSSYHTLNPTSIGHYLGMDIHDCSMINFDRPLKPGVVITIEPGVYIPSSFNCPERYRGIGIRIEDEILITETGYEVLTASIPKEVKQIESLLNNFSHSQNNL
;
A
#
# COMPACT_ATOMS: atom_id res chain seq x y z
N TYR A 1 -1.57 -2.77 10.77
CA TYR A 1 -2.26 -1.70 10.02
C TYR A 1 -1.32 -0.52 9.80
N GLU A 2 -0.84 0.15 10.84
CA GLU A 2 0.03 1.34 10.74
C GLU A 2 1.25 1.16 9.82
N LEU A 3 1.97 0.04 9.90
CA LEU A 3 3.09 -0.23 8.98
C LEU A 3 2.69 -0.11 7.50
N ILE A 4 1.50 -0.60 7.14
CA ILE A 4 0.99 -0.57 5.76
C ILE A 4 0.58 0.84 5.38
N LEU A 5 -0.09 1.56 6.30
CA LEU A 5 -0.50 2.94 6.11
C LEU A 5 0.70 3.88 5.92
N GLU A 6 1.70 3.78 6.77
CA GLU A 6 2.93 4.57 6.67
C GLU A 6 3.73 4.22 5.41
N THR A 7 3.74 2.95 4.99
CA THR A 7 4.32 2.55 3.69
C THR A 7 3.57 3.21 2.53
N ASN A 8 2.23 3.18 2.54
CA ASN A 8 1.40 3.81 1.51
C ASN A 8 1.69 5.32 1.43
N LYS A 9 1.62 6.04 2.56
CA LYS A 9 1.88 7.49 2.64
C LYS A 9 3.27 7.84 2.10
N HIS A 10 4.30 7.12 2.51
CA HIS A 10 5.66 7.38 2.04
C HIS A 10 5.83 7.07 0.54
N CYS A 11 5.23 6.00 0.03
CA CYS A 11 5.28 5.68 -1.41
C CYS A 11 4.51 6.70 -2.25
N VAL A 12 3.40 7.24 -1.74
CA VAL A 12 2.64 8.33 -2.36
C VAL A 12 3.50 9.60 -2.46
N GLU A 13 4.26 9.95 -1.42
CA GLU A 13 5.18 11.11 -1.43
C GLU A 13 6.26 11.04 -2.52
N LEU A 14 6.60 9.83 -2.98
CA LEU A 14 7.59 9.61 -4.05
C LEU A 14 7.00 9.74 -5.46
N CYS A 15 5.68 9.83 -5.59
CA CYS A 15 5.00 9.92 -6.88
C CYS A 15 5.20 11.32 -7.48
N LYS A 16 6.10 11.44 -8.46
CA LYS A 16 6.35 12.71 -9.15
C LYS A 16 6.94 12.44 -10.54
N PRO A 17 6.94 13.45 -11.44
CA PRO A 17 7.61 13.31 -12.73
C PRO A 17 9.06 12.84 -12.57
N GLY A 18 9.46 11.86 -13.40
CA GLY A 18 10.80 11.28 -13.37
C GLY A 18 10.98 10.07 -12.45
N ALA A 19 10.13 9.88 -11.43
CA ALA A 19 10.11 8.64 -10.64
C ALA A 19 9.60 7.46 -11.47
N SER A 20 9.83 6.21 -11.03
CA SER A 20 9.26 5.02 -11.67
C SER A 20 8.55 4.11 -10.67
N ILE A 21 7.57 3.33 -11.14
CA ILE A 21 6.85 2.34 -10.31
C ILE A 21 7.85 1.36 -9.68
N ARG A 22 8.90 0.95 -10.41
CA ARG A 22 9.94 0.07 -9.89
C ARG A 22 10.70 0.68 -8.71
N GLN A 23 11.07 1.96 -8.79
CA GLN A 23 11.75 2.66 -7.70
C GLN A 23 10.87 2.73 -6.45
N ILE A 24 9.59 3.07 -6.64
CA ILE A 24 8.61 3.15 -5.54
C ILE A 24 8.38 1.75 -4.93
N HIS A 25 8.31 0.70 -5.76
CA HIS A 25 8.19 -0.68 -5.31
C HIS A 25 9.38 -1.12 -4.46
N ASN A 26 10.61 -0.85 -4.91
CA ASN A 26 11.79 -1.21 -4.14
C ASN A 26 11.78 -0.52 -2.78
N ARG A 27 11.34 0.74 -2.72
CA ARG A 27 11.18 1.46 -1.45
C ARG A 27 10.12 0.83 -0.55
N SER A 28 8.97 0.43 -1.09
CA SER A 28 7.92 -0.22 -0.29
C SER A 28 8.42 -1.54 0.29
N VAL A 29 9.17 -2.33 -0.50
CA VAL A 29 9.76 -3.60 -0.06
C VAL A 29 10.73 -3.37 1.11
N GLU A 30 11.62 -2.38 1.02
CA GLU A 30 12.55 -2.04 2.11
C GLU A 30 11.81 -1.70 3.41
N MET A 31 10.79 -0.85 3.34
CA MET A 31 10.02 -0.42 4.50
C MET A 31 9.27 -1.58 5.14
N LEU A 32 8.55 -2.37 4.34
CA LEU A 32 7.79 -3.51 4.82
C LEU A 32 8.71 -4.59 5.40
N GLN A 33 9.83 -4.90 4.75
CA GLN A 33 10.81 -5.84 5.30
C GLN A 33 11.37 -5.37 6.64
N LYS A 34 11.69 -4.07 6.77
CA LYS A 34 12.16 -3.51 8.04
C LYS A 34 11.10 -3.65 9.14
N GLY A 35 9.87 -3.22 8.89
CA GLY A 35 8.80 -3.30 9.89
C GLY A 35 8.43 -4.74 10.27
N LEU A 36 8.38 -5.65 9.29
CA LEU A 36 8.11 -7.07 9.56
C LEU A 36 9.22 -7.75 10.38
N LYS A 37 10.47 -7.30 10.26
CA LYS A 37 11.57 -7.75 11.15
C LYS A 37 11.39 -7.22 12.56
N GLU A 38 11.06 -5.94 12.72
CA GLU A 38 10.81 -5.31 14.02
C GLU A 38 9.64 -5.98 14.77
N PHE A 39 8.62 -6.43 14.05
CA PHE A 39 7.51 -7.21 14.61
C PHE A 39 7.84 -8.69 14.89
N GLY A 40 9.04 -9.15 14.54
CA GLY A 40 9.44 -10.55 14.68
C GLY A 40 8.73 -11.51 13.72
N ILE A 41 8.12 -10.99 12.65
CA ILE A 41 7.46 -11.78 11.60
C ILE A 41 8.51 -12.36 10.64
N LEU A 42 9.49 -11.54 10.24
CA LEU A 42 10.64 -11.99 9.46
C LEU A 42 11.84 -12.24 10.38
N LYS A 43 12.40 -13.46 10.34
CA LYS A 43 13.52 -13.89 11.20
C LYS A 43 14.91 -13.77 10.55
N GLY A 44 15.01 -13.24 9.32
CA GLY A 44 16.27 -13.12 8.58
C GLY A 44 16.22 -12.15 7.40
N PHE A 45 17.33 -12.01 6.67
CA PHE A 45 17.48 -11.09 5.54
C PHE A 45 17.08 -11.69 4.17
N GLY A 46 16.52 -12.89 4.14
CA GLY A 46 16.13 -13.55 2.90
C GLY A 46 14.86 -12.95 2.26
N SER A 47 14.95 -12.54 0.99
CA SER A 47 13.83 -11.99 0.21
C SER A 47 12.69 -13.00 0.00
N SER A 48 13.00 -14.29 0.00
CA SER A 48 12.02 -15.36 -0.28
C SER A 48 10.85 -15.37 0.70
N SER A 49 11.10 -15.15 1.99
CA SER A 49 10.03 -15.11 3.00
C SER A 49 9.15 -13.87 2.88
N TYR A 50 9.71 -12.75 2.41
CA TYR A 50 8.93 -11.53 2.16
C TYR A 50 7.96 -11.71 1.00
N HIS A 51 8.40 -12.30 -0.11
CA HIS A 51 7.53 -12.52 -1.28
C HIS A 51 6.34 -13.45 -0.99
N THR A 52 6.44 -14.34 0.00
CA THR A 52 5.30 -15.13 0.47
C THR A 52 4.27 -14.27 1.21
N LEU A 53 4.71 -13.19 1.86
CA LEU A 53 3.84 -12.28 2.62
C LEU A 53 3.30 -11.13 1.78
N ASN A 54 4.02 -10.73 0.72
CA ASN A 54 3.57 -9.76 -0.26
C ASN A 54 3.98 -10.24 -1.68
N PRO A 55 3.07 -10.91 -2.40
CA PRO A 55 3.35 -11.45 -3.73
C PRO A 55 3.07 -10.45 -4.87
N THR A 56 2.62 -9.22 -4.58
CA THR A 56 2.15 -8.27 -5.59
C THR A 56 3.12 -7.11 -5.82
N SER A 57 2.92 -6.38 -6.92
CA SER A 57 3.57 -5.08 -7.15
C SER A 57 3.09 -4.04 -6.12
N ILE A 58 3.78 -2.90 -6.04
CA ILE A 58 3.30 -1.75 -5.26
C ILE A 58 2.11 -1.05 -5.93
N GLY A 59 1.90 -1.31 -7.22
CA GLY A 59 0.85 -0.71 -8.02
C GLY A 59 1.04 -0.95 -9.51
N HIS A 60 0.14 -0.37 -10.29
CA HIS A 60 0.07 -0.45 -11.75
C HIS A 60 -0.48 0.85 -12.34
N TYR A 61 -0.43 0.99 -13.67
CA TYR A 61 -1.13 2.09 -14.36
C TYR A 61 -2.64 1.88 -14.29
N LEU A 62 -3.39 2.98 -14.21
CA LEU A 62 -4.85 2.97 -14.14
C LEU A 62 -5.43 3.92 -15.18
N GLY A 63 -6.50 3.50 -15.85
CA GLY A 63 -7.18 4.31 -16.85
C GLY A 63 -8.45 3.65 -17.36
N MET A 64 -8.53 3.36 -18.66
CA MET A 64 -9.72 2.70 -19.23
C MET A 64 -9.86 1.25 -18.75
N ASP A 65 -8.72 0.59 -18.52
CA ASP A 65 -8.64 -0.72 -17.87
C ASP A 65 -8.14 -0.58 -16.44
N ILE A 66 -8.50 -1.53 -15.56
CA ILE A 66 -8.03 -1.55 -14.17
C ILE A 66 -6.51 -1.66 -14.14
N HIS A 67 -5.94 -2.67 -14.83
CA HIS A 67 -4.51 -2.76 -15.10
C HIS A 67 -4.22 -2.21 -16.49
N ASP A 68 -4.28 -0.88 -16.62
CA ASP A 68 -4.04 -0.21 -17.90
C ASP A 68 -2.58 -0.37 -18.33
N CYS A 69 -2.33 -0.22 -19.64
CA CYS A 69 -1.00 -0.10 -20.20
C CYS A 69 -0.01 -1.19 -19.75
N SER A 70 -0.49 -2.44 -19.59
CA SER A 70 0.29 -3.57 -19.04
C SER A 70 1.59 -3.89 -19.79
N MET A 71 1.71 -3.43 -21.04
CA MET A 71 2.92 -3.55 -21.87
C MET A 71 3.99 -2.48 -21.56
N ILE A 72 3.67 -1.45 -20.77
CA ILE A 72 4.62 -0.40 -20.37
C ILE A 72 5.45 -0.90 -19.19
N ASN A 73 6.76 -0.87 -19.35
CA ASN A 73 7.69 -1.24 -18.30
C ASN A 73 7.58 -0.30 -17.08
N PHE A 74 7.61 -0.88 -15.88
CA PHE A 74 7.59 -0.19 -14.58
C PHE A 74 8.87 0.61 -14.27
N ASP A 75 9.94 0.44 -15.05
CA ASP A 75 11.14 1.29 -15.02
C ASP A 75 10.97 2.60 -15.80
N ARG A 76 9.89 2.75 -16.59
CA ARG A 76 9.64 3.97 -17.34
C ARG A 76 9.41 5.15 -16.39
N PRO A 77 10.07 6.30 -16.60
CA PRO A 77 9.80 7.50 -15.82
C PRO A 77 8.36 7.97 -16.01
N LEU A 78 7.69 8.23 -14.89
CA LEU A 78 6.35 8.79 -14.82
C LEU A 78 6.36 10.22 -15.37
N LYS A 79 5.24 10.59 -16.01
CA LYS A 79 5.03 11.90 -16.61
C LYS A 79 3.74 12.52 -16.07
N PRO A 80 3.61 13.86 -16.07
CA PRO A 80 2.35 14.52 -15.75
C PRO A 80 1.18 13.93 -16.57
N GLY A 81 0.02 13.77 -15.93
CA GLY A 81 -1.18 13.18 -16.51
C GLY A 81 -1.28 11.66 -16.41
N VAL A 82 -0.22 10.96 -16.02
CA VAL A 82 -0.26 9.51 -15.74
C VAL A 82 -0.98 9.26 -14.42
N VAL A 83 -1.83 8.23 -14.38
CA VAL A 83 -2.45 7.73 -13.14
C VAL A 83 -1.90 6.34 -12.82
N ILE A 84 -1.53 6.12 -11.56
CA ILE A 84 -1.10 4.82 -11.03
C ILE A 84 -1.77 4.52 -9.68
N THR A 85 -1.80 3.25 -9.29
CA THR A 85 -2.16 2.85 -7.92
C THR A 85 -0.93 2.83 -7.00
N ILE A 86 -1.14 3.05 -5.70
CA ILE A 86 -0.17 2.76 -4.63
C ILE A 86 -0.85 1.91 -3.57
N GLU A 87 -0.52 0.63 -3.54
CA GLU A 87 -1.31 -0.43 -2.86
C GLU A 87 -0.46 -1.41 -2.04
N PRO A 88 0.40 -0.95 -1.10
CA PRO A 88 1.17 -1.88 -0.28
C PRO A 88 0.24 -2.82 0.50
N GLY A 89 0.61 -4.09 0.55
CA GLY A 89 -0.13 -5.12 1.25
C GLY A 89 0.77 -6.14 1.93
N VAL A 90 0.25 -6.73 3.01
CA VAL A 90 0.87 -7.87 3.71
C VAL A 90 -0.23 -8.85 4.08
N TYR A 91 0.01 -10.12 3.75
CA TYR A 91 -0.89 -11.24 4.01
C TYR A 91 -0.12 -12.32 4.76
N ILE A 92 -0.51 -12.60 5.99
CA ILE A 92 0.16 -13.56 6.87
C ILE A 92 -0.72 -14.81 6.94
N PRO A 93 -0.34 -15.93 6.30
CA PRO A 93 -1.08 -17.17 6.41
C PRO A 93 -1.25 -17.62 7.86
N SER A 94 -2.37 -18.27 8.18
CA SER A 94 -2.61 -18.80 9.53
C SER A 94 -1.56 -19.83 9.98
N SER A 95 -0.93 -20.51 9.01
CA SER A 95 0.16 -21.48 9.22
C SER A 95 1.56 -20.85 9.29
N PHE A 96 1.70 -19.53 9.11
CA PHE A 96 3.00 -18.87 9.03
C PHE A 96 3.71 -18.84 10.40
N ASN A 97 5.00 -19.18 10.42
CA ASN A 97 5.81 -19.27 11.64
C ASN A 97 6.24 -17.89 12.18
N CYS A 98 5.28 -17.15 12.73
CA CYS A 98 5.45 -15.85 13.38
C CYS A 98 4.65 -15.78 14.71
N PRO A 99 4.72 -14.69 15.49
CA PRO A 99 3.88 -14.51 16.67
C PRO A 99 2.39 -14.70 16.35
N GLU A 100 1.68 -15.45 17.20
CA GLU A 100 0.30 -15.89 16.96
C GLU A 100 -0.67 -14.74 16.66
N ARG A 101 -0.52 -13.62 17.37
CA ARG A 101 -1.33 -12.39 17.19
C ARG A 101 -1.34 -11.81 15.76
N TYR A 102 -0.42 -12.22 14.89
CA TYR A 102 -0.35 -11.72 13.50
C TYR A 102 -0.84 -12.72 12.46
N ARG A 103 -1.02 -13.99 12.83
CA ARG A 103 -1.38 -15.05 11.88
C ARG A 103 -2.82 -14.87 11.40
N GLY A 104 -3.06 -15.11 10.11
CA GLY A 104 -4.38 -14.97 9.48
C GLY A 104 -4.75 -13.52 9.12
N ILE A 105 -3.89 -12.54 9.39
CA ILE A 105 -4.14 -11.13 9.07
C ILE A 105 -3.70 -10.83 7.64
N GLY A 106 -4.61 -10.24 6.86
CA GLY A 106 -4.33 -9.65 5.55
C GLY A 106 -4.76 -8.18 5.53
N ILE A 107 -3.86 -7.29 5.14
CA ILE A 107 -4.13 -5.85 5.05
C ILE A 107 -3.53 -5.32 3.76
N ARG A 108 -4.33 -4.56 3.00
CA ARG A 108 -3.89 -3.72 1.87
C ARG A 108 -4.56 -2.35 2.02
N ILE A 109 -3.81 -1.28 1.72
CA ILE A 109 -4.32 0.09 1.67
C ILE A 109 -3.91 0.63 0.31
N GLU A 110 -4.88 1.11 -0.46
CA GLU A 110 -4.74 1.45 -1.86
C GLU A 110 -5.31 2.83 -2.15
N ASP A 111 -4.55 3.62 -2.91
CA ASP A 111 -4.99 4.91 -3.43
C ASP A 111 -4.63 5.04 -4.91
N GLU A 112 -5.42 5.84 -5.61
CA GLU A 112 -5.21 6.26 -6.99
C GLU A 112 -4.50 7.62 -7.05
N ILE A 113 -3.39 7.66 -7.76
CA ILE A 113 -2.46 8.80 -7.76
C ILE A 113 -2.30 9.35 -9.17
N LEU A 114 -2.72 10.61 -9.34
CA LEU A 114 -2.45 11.38 -10.55
C LEU A 114 -1.09 12.07 -10.43
N ILE A 115 -0.20 11.85 -11.39
CA ILE A 115 1.07 12.56 -11.48
C ILE A 115 0.82 13.96 -12.04
N THR A 116 1.24 14.99 -11.29
CA THR A 116 1.11 16.40 -11.68
C THR A 116 2.45 16.95 -12.18
N GLU A 117 2.49 18.21 -12.61
CA GLU A 117 3.72 18.84 -13.12
C GLU A 117 4.88 18.86 -12.12
N THR A 118 4.59 18.89 -10.81
CA THR A 118 5.61 19.02 -9.76
C THR A 118 5.54 17.93 -8.69
N GLY A 119 4.57 17.02 -8.76
CA GLY A 119 4.35 16.00 -7.74
C GLY A 119 3.17 15.09 -8.09
N TYR A 120 2.19 15.04 -7.18
CA TYR A 120 1.04 14.16 -7.28
C TYR A 120 -0.23 14.77 -6.70
N GLU A 121 -1.37 14.20 -7.06
CA GLU A 121 -2.68 14.37 -6.45
C GLU A 121 -3.26 13.00 -6.11
N VAL A 122 -3.86 12.87 -4.92
CA VAL A 122 -4.51 11.63 -4.47
C VAL A 122 -6.00 11.71 -4.79
N LEU A 123 -6.44 11.00 -5.82
CA LEU A 123 -7.83 11.08 -6.33
C LEU A 123 -8.86 10.46 -5.37
N THR A 124 -8.39 9.59 -4.48
CA THR A 124 -9.19 8.81 -3.52
C THR A 124 -9.08 9.34 -2.09
N ALA A 125 -8.51 10.55 -1.90
CA ALA A 125 -8.23 11.12 -0.58
C ALA A 125 -9.46 11.38 0.31
N SER A 126 -10.67 11.34 -0.26
CA SER A 126 -11.93 11.49 0.48
C SER A 126 -12.26 10.27 1.35
N ILE A 127 -11.67 9.11 1.07
CA ILE A 127 -11.88 7.89 1.86
C ILE A 127 -10.89 7.88 3.04
N PRO A 128 -11.37 7.86 4.29
CA PRO A 128 -10.50 7.86 5.45
C PRO A 128 -9.76 6.53 5.60
N LYS A 129 -8.45 6.63 5.85
CA LYS A 129 -7.55 5.50 6.08
C LYS A 129 -6.71 5.64 7.35
N GLU A 130 -6.80 6.77 8.06
CA GLU A 130 -6.14 6.91 9.36
C GLU A 130 -6.93 6.12 10.42
N VAL A 131 -6.22 5.43 11.32
CA VAL A 131 -6.83 4.56 12.35
C VAL A 131 -7.91 5.31 13.14
N LYS A 132 -7.59 6.52 13.61
CA LYS A 132 -8.52 7.37 14.36
C LYS A 132 -9.77 7.75 13.57
N GLN A 133 -9.64 7.98 12.26
CA GLN A 133 -10.77 8.33 11.41
C GLN A 133 -11.68 7.11 11.22
N ILE A 134 -11.11 5.92 11.00
CA ILE A 134 -11.85 4.68 10.88
C ILE A 134 -12.60 4.37 12.18
N GLU A 135 -11.92 4.45 13.33
CA GLU A 135 -12.54 4.23 14.64
C GLU A 135 -13.69 5.21 14.91
N SER A 136 -13.50 6.49 14.59
CA SER A 136 -14.54 7.52 14.73
C SER A 136 -15.78 7.21 13.88
N LEU A 137 -15.58 6.79 12.63
CA LEU A 137 -16.69 6.40 11.74
C LEU A 137 -17.47 5.20 12.29
N LEU A 138 -16.77 4.16 12.75
CA LEU A 138 -17.42 2.97 13.32
C LEU A 138 -18.21 3.28 14.59
N ASN A 139 -17.65 4.14 15.45
CA ASN A 139 -18.34 4.55 16.67
C ASN A 139 -19.58 5.37 16.37
N ASN A 140 -19.51 6.32 15.43
CA ASN A 140 -20.67 7.13 15.04
C ASN A 140 -21.76 6.29 14.38
N PHE A 141 -21.39 5.29 13.56
CA PHE A 141 -22.35 4.37 12.94
C PHE A 141 -23.06 3.48 13.97
N SER A 142 -22.34 3.07 15.02
CA SER A 142 -22.93 2.30 16.13
C SER A 142 -23.93 3.14 16.95
N HIS A 143 -23.67 4.43 17.11
CA HIS A 143 -24.57 5.34 17.83
C HIS A 143 -25.84 5.67 17.04
N SER A 144 -25.78 5.70 15.69
CA SER A 144 -26.98 5.93 14.88
C SER A 144 -27.90 4.71 14.81
N GLN A 145 -27.36 3.48 14.87
CA GLN A 145 -28.20 2.26 14.93
C GLN A 145 -28.87 2.04 16.29
N ASN A 146 -28.27 2.51 17.39
CA ASN A 146 -28.87 2.38 18.73
C ASN A 146 -29.97 3.43 19.02
N ASN A 147 -30.22 4.37 18.08
CA ASN A 147 -31.22 5.44 18.20
C ASN A 147 -32.37 5.30 17.17
N LEU A 148 -32.50 4.14 16.52
CA LEU A 148 -33.60 3.72 15.64
C LEU A 148 -34.33 2.52 16.29
#